data_AF-A0A3D1JBA7-F1
#
_entry.id   AF-A0A3D1JBA7-F1
#
_cell.length_a   1.000
_cell.length_b   1.000
_cell.length_c   1.000
_cell.angle_alpha   90.00
_cell.angle_beta   90.00
_cell.angle_gamma   90.00
#
_symmetry.space_group_name_H-M   'P 1'
#
loop_
_entity.id
_entity.type
_entity.pdbx_description
1 polymer ?
#
loop_
_entity_poly.entity_id
_entity_poly.type
_entity_poly.pdbx_seq_one_letter_code
_entity_poly.pdbx_strand_id
1 'polypeptide(L)'
;QRTSFHWEEYWRYENEEERTAAVYYNASGHPTGVLFYWVAEEVFHVKEMFYLNQEARNGLWNFISAHFSMVYWVKGDIYSNEPLSFYLDDSQIKETIEPYYMARIVDVEQFLKNFPFEAFQTPFHFVVSDPVADWNNGIFGVQYNHGEILVSREAIGKAVQLDIQTLSCLLMNYRRPAYLERVERLNTDSETLALLESIIPDMEAYFSDYF
;
A
#
# COMPACT_ATOMS: atom_id res chain seq x y z
N GLN A 1 4.70 -0.71 -13.62
CA GLN A 1 4.35 0.55 -14.32
C GLN A 1 3.16 0.24 -15.24
N ARG A 2 2.10 1.07 -15.23
CA ARG A 2 0.95 0.88 -16.15
C ARG A 2 1.41 1.07 -17.59
N THR A 3 1.01 0.18 -18.48
CA THR A 3 1.17 0.31 -19.94
C THR A 3 -0.09 0.94 -20.54
N SER A 4 -0.09 1.27 -21.84
CA SER A 4 -1.29 1.76 -22.53
C SER A 4 -2.47 0.80 -22.36
N PHE A 5 -2.23 -0.51 -22.49
CA PHE A 5 -3.25 -1.53 -22.28
C PHE A 5 -3.85 -1.52 -20.87
N HIS A 6 -3.03 -1.32 -19.83
CA HIS A 6 -3.55 -1.22 -18.46
C HIS A 6 -4.46 0.00 -18.27
N TRP A 7 -4.12 1.13 -18.91
CA TRP A 7 -4.97 2.32 -18.88
C TRP A 7 -6.27 2.12 -19.66
N GLU A 8 -6.21 1.47 -20.82
CA GLU A 8 -7.40 1.09 -21.58
C GLU A 8 -8.33 0.21 -20.74
N GLU A 9 -7.81 -0.81 -20.04
CA GLU A 9 -8.62 -1.65 -19.15
C GLU A 9 -9.17 -0.89 -17.94
N TYR A 10 -8.39 0.01 -17.32
CA TYR A 10 -8.85 0.86 -16.21
C TYR A 10 -10.05 1.73 -16.60
N TRP A 11 -10.06 2.25 -17.83
CA TRP A 11 -11.13 3.12 -18.34
C TRP A 11 -12.23 2.39 -19.12
N ARG A 12 -12.05 1.10 -19.43
CA ARG A 12 -12.89 0.32 -20.35
C ARG A 12 -14.40 0.37 -20.07
N TYR A 13 -14.77 0.46 -18.79
CA TYR A 13 -16.16 0.41 -18.34
C TYR A 13 -16.76 1.81 -18.08
N GLU A 14 -16.00 2.88 -18.35
CA GLU A 14 -16.46 4.25 -18.17
C GLU A 14 -16.49 5.00 -19.51
N ASN A 15 -17.45 5.91 -19.66
CA ASN A 15 -17.40 6.86 -20.75
C ASN A 15 -16.35 7.93 -20.43
N GLU A 16 -15.15 7.78 -20.99
CA GLU A 16 -14.04 8.72 -20.77
C GLU A 16 -14.40 10.16 -21.15
N GLU A 17 -15.31 10.37 -22.12
CA GLU A 17 -15.79 11.71 -22.50
C GLU A 17 -16.64 12.37 -21.41
N GLU A 18 -17.20 11.59 -20.48
CA GLU A 18 -17.93 12.06 -19.31
C GLU A 18 -17.05 12.15 -18.06
N ARG A 19 -15.74 11.93 -18.20
CA ARG A 19 -14.76 12.02 -17.12
C ARG A 19 -13.78 13.13 -17.43
N THR A 20 -13.36 13.85 -16.40
CA THR A 20 -12.39 14.92 -16.54
C THR A 20 -11.22 14.68 -15.60
N ALA A 21 -10.01 14.91 -16.12
CA ALA A 21 -8.80 14.93 -15.32
C ALA A 21 -8.41 16.38 -15.01
N ALA A 22 -8.56 16.81 -13.77
CA ALA A 22 -7.93 18.03 -13.28
C ALA A 22 -6.48 17.73 -12.92
N VAL A 23 -5.54 18.47 -13.50
CA VAL A 23 -4.10 18.28 -13.29
C VAL A 23 -3.53 19.49 -12.57
N TYR A 24 -2.90 19.26 -11.42
CA TYR A 24 -2.21 20.29 -10.66
C TYR A 24 -0.78 20.47 -11.19
N TYR A 25 -0.42 21.71 -11.50
CA TYR A 25 0.92 22.12 -11.88
C TYR A 25 1.54 22.99 -10.80
N ASN A 26 2.77 22.68 -10.40
CA ASN A 26 3.52 23.50 -9.45
C ASN A 26 4.03 24.81 -10.08
N ALA A 27 4.65 25.68 -9.29
CA ALA A 27 5.18 26.97 -9.74
C ALA A 27 6.21 26.88 -10.89
N SER A 28 6.87 25.74 -11.07
CA SER A 28 7.81 25.48 -12.18
C SER A 28 7.15 24.90 -13.43
N GLY A 29 5.83 24.70 -13.42
CA GLY A 29 5.08 24.11 -14.54
C GLY A 29 5.18 22.59 -14.64
N HIS A 30 5.57 21.89 -13.56
CA HIS A 30 5.58 20.42 -13.54
C HIS A 30 4.26 19.87 -13.00
N PRO A 31 3.66 18.85 -13.64
CA PRO A 31 2.45 18.21 -13.13
C PRO A 31 2.79 17.36 -11.90
N THR A 32 2.09 17.58 -10.78
CA THR A 32 2.37 16.89 -9.50
C THR A 32 1.14 16.30 -8.83
N GLY A 33 -0.03 16.38 -9.46
CA GLY A 33 -1.24 15.71 -8.98
C GLY A 33 -2.32 15.63 -10.05
N VAL A 34 -3.17 14.61 -9.94
CA VAL A 34 -4.28 14.34 -10.85
C VAL A 34 -5.52 14.01 -10.02
N LEU A 35 -6.66 14.54 -10.46
CA LEU A 35 -7.98 14.24 -9.93
C LEU A 35 -8.87 13.81 -11.10
N PHE A 36 -9.34 12.56 -11.07
CA PHE A 36 -10.36 12.06 -11.98
C PHE A 36 -11.74 12.28 -11.36
N TYR A 37 -12.57 13.07 -12.03
CA TYR A 37 -13.87 13.46 -11.49
C TYR A 37 -14.94 13.66 -12.55
N TRP A 38 -16.18 13.74 -12.09
CA TRP A 38 -17.32 14.26 -12.85
C TRP A 38 -18.32 14.91 -11.89
N VAL A 39 -19.22 15.74 -12.42
CA VAL A 39 -20.33 16.35 -11.66
C VAL A 39 -21.64 15.88 -12.26
N ALA A 40 -22.48 15.27 -11.44
CA ALA A 40 -23.82 14.82 -11.82
C ALA A 40 -24.76 14.96 -10.64
N GLU A 41 -26.03 15.34 -10.90
CA GLU A 41 -27.07 15.41 -9.87
C GLU A 41 -26.66 16.20 -8.61
N GLU A 42 -25.95 17.33 -8.80
CA GLU A 42 -25.45 18.19 -7.71
C GLU A 42 -24.48 17.44 -6.75
N VAL A 43 -23.80 16.42 -7.24
CA VAL A 43 -22.74 15.67 -6.55
C VAL A 43 -21.43 15.78 -7.33
N PHE A 44 -20.35 16.13 -6.63
CA PHE A 44 -18.99 16.03 -7.16
C PHE A 44 -18.46 14.62 -6.89
N HIS A 45 -18.29 13.83 -7.93
CA HIS A 45 -17.79 12.48 -7.83
C HIS A 45 -16.29 12.44 -8.11
N VAL A 46 -15.53 11.91 -7.18
CA VAL A 46 -14.09 11.66 -7.29
C VAL A 46 -13.90 10.17 -7.53
N LYS A 47 -13.50 9.80 -8.76
CA LYS A 47 -13.10 8.41 -9.04
C LYS A 47 -11.83 8.07 -8.28
N GLU A 48 -10.85 8.96 -8.38
CA GLU A 48 -9.55 8.80 -7.79
C GLU A 48 -8.81 10.14 -7.77
N MET A 49 -7.99 10.33 -6.73
CA MET A 49 -7.05 11.44 -6.64
C MET A 49 -5.69 10.92 -6.19
N PHE A 50 -4.65 11.22 -6.96
CA PHE A 50 -3.26 10.89 -6.61
C PHE A 50 -2.34 12.08 -6.82
N TYR A 51 -1.38 12.23 -5.90
CA TYR A 51 -0.50 13.39 -5.84
C TYR A 51 0.89 13.00 -5.34
N LEU A 52 1.90 13.75 -5.79
CA LEU A 52 3.30 13.51 -5.42
C LEU A 52 3.73 14.26 -4.16
N ASN A 53 2.94 15.24 -3.71
CA ASN A 53 3.23 16.06 -2.54
C ASN A 53 1.97 16.73 -1.98
N GLN A 54 2.10 17.30 -0.78
CA GLN A 54 1.02 17.97 -0.05
C GLN A 54 0.54 19.26 -0.72
N GLU A 55 1.42 19.96 -1.44
CA GLU A 55 1.03 21.15 -2.21
C GLU A 55 -0.01 20.81 -3.28
N ALA A 56 0.24 19.74 -4.05
CA ALA A 56 -0.70 19.24 -5.05
C ALA A 56 -2.01 18.76 -4.43
N ARG A 57 -1.94 18.03 -3.30
CA ARG A 57 -3.15 17.64 -2.54
C ARG A 57 -4.01 18.84 -2.18
N ASN A 58 -3.41 19.88 -1.60
CA ASN A 58 -4.10 21.10 -1.23
C ASN A 58 -4.68 21.82 -2.46
N GLY A 59 -3.93 21.87 -3.57
CA GLY A 59 -4.38 22.45 -4.82
C GLY A 59 -5.62 21.75 -5.40
N LEU A 60 -5.63 20.42 -5.40
CA LEU A 60 -6.77 19.62 -5.87
C LEU A 60 -7.99 19.76 -4.93
N TRP A 61 -7.80 19.80 -3.60
CA TRP A 61 -8.90 20.08 -2.67
C TRP A 61 -9.47 21.49 -2.78
N ASN A 62 -8.63 22.49 -3.04
CA ASN A 62 -9.08 23.85 -3.35
C ASN A 62 -9.91 23.86 -4.63
N PHE A 63 -9.50 23.10 -5.65
CA PHE A 63 -10.27 22.93 -6.87
C PHE A 63 -11.64 22.29 -6.60
N ILE A 64 -11.71 21.20 -5.82
CA ILE A 64 -12.99 20.58 -5.41
C ILE A 64 -13.86 21.59 -4.67
N SER A 65 -13.29 22.31 -3.70
CA SER A 65 -14.02 23.28 -2.87
C SER A 65 -14.56 24.46 -3.67
N ALA A 66 -13.89 24.87 -4.75
CA ALA A 66 -14.38 25.91 -5.65
C ALA A 66 -15.69 25.53 -6.37
N HIS A 67 -16.05 24.24 -6.38
CA HIS A 67 -17.32 23.77 -6.93
C HIS A 67 -18.49 23.88 -5.93
N PHE A 68 -18.29 24.47 -4.74
CA PHE A 68 -19.32 24.57 -3.69
C PHE A 68 -20.66 25.16 -4.15
N SER A 69 -20.66 26.01 -5.18
CA SER A 69 -21.88 26.64 -5.71
C SER A 69 -22.70 25.72 -6.63
N MET A 70 -22.14 24.59 -7.06
CA MET A 70 -22.73 23.66 -8.03
C MET A 70 -23.15 22.32 -7.42
N VAL A 71 -22.70 22.00 -6.20
CA VAL A 71 -22.89 20.69 -5.59
C VAL A 71 -23.29 20.79 -4.12
N TYR A 72 -24.07 19.81 -3.66
CA TYR A 72 -24.38 19.62 -2.24
C TYR A 72 -23.46 18.58 -1.58
N TRP A 73 -22.89 17.66 -2.36
CA TRP A 73 -22.10 16.54 -1.84
C TRP A 73 -20.82 16.33 -2.64
N VAL A 74 -19.78 15.87 -1.95
CA VAL A 74 -18.59 15.28 -2.56
C VAL A 74 -18.56 13.81 -2.17
N LYS A 75 -18.39 12.91 -3.15
CA LYS A 75 -18.30 11.46 -2.93
C LYS A 75 -17.12 10.92 -3.70
N GLY A 76 -16.38 9.97 -3.13
CA GLY A 76 -15.32 9.31 -3.85
C GLY A 76 -14.65 8.20 -3.06
N ASP A 77 -13.69 7.57 -3.73
CA ASP A 77 -12.98 6.40 -3.23
C ASP A 77 -11.49 6.72 -3.05
N ILE A 78 -10.86 6.06 -2.07
CA ILE A 78 -9.42 6.11 -1.81
C ILE A 78 -8.90 4.67 -1.83
N TYR A 79 -7.92 4.41 -2.69
CA TYR A 79 -7.37 3.06 -2.95
C TYR A 79 -6.14 2.75 -2.08
N SER A 80 -6.06 3.40 -0.93
CA SER A 80 -5.09 3.19 0.16
C SER A 80 -5.82 3.27 1.49
N ASN A 81 -5.24 2.74 2.56
CA ASN A 81 -5.86 2.73 3.88
C ASN A 81 -5.59 4.05 4.66
N GLU A 82 -5.70 5.18 3.97
CA GLU A 82 -5.40 6.50 4.50
C GLU A 82 -6.71 7.26 4.81
N PRO A 83 -7.11 7.43 6.09
CA PRO A 83 -8.40 8.00 6.43
C PRO A 83 -8.48 9.48 6.04
N LEU A 84 -9.44 9.83 5.19
CA LEU A 84 -9.66 11.21 4.76
C LEU A 84 -10.06 12.10 5.94
N SER A 85 -10.83 11.57 6.90
CA SER A 85 -11.31 12.32 8.06
C SER A 85 -10.18 13.00 8.84
N PHE A 86 -8.98 12.40 8.86
CA PHE A 86 -7.83 12.99 9.56
C PHE A 86 -7.36 14.31 8.93
N TYR A 87 -7.63 14.48 7.64
CA TYR A 87 -7.18 15.62 6.85
C TYR A 87 -8.21 16.74 6.69
N LEU A 88 -9.45 16.51 7.11
CA LEU A 88 -10.53 17.48 7.02
C LEU A 88 -10.66 18.26 8.33
N ASP A 89 -10.93 19.57 8.21
CA ASP A 89 -11.25 20.42 9.37
C ASP A 89 -12.50 19.91 10.10
N ASP A 90 -13.51 19.45 9.35
CA ASP A 90 -14.64 18.70 9.87
C ASP A 90 -14.46 17.19 9.59
N SER A 91 -13.95 16.49 10.59
CA SER A 91 -13.70 15.05 10.54
C SER A 91 -14.94 14.18 10.82
N GLN A 92 -16.12 14.78 11.05
CA GLN A 92 -17.36 14.06 11.37
C GLN A 92 -18.03 13.45 10.13
N ILE A 93 -17.27 12.65 9.39
CA ILE A 93 -17.72 11.91 8.22
C ILE A 93 -17.76 10.41 8.50
N LYS A 94 -18.47 9.68 7.65
CA LYS A 94 -18.43 8.20 7.65
C LYS A 94 -17.67 7.74 6.42
N GLU A 95 -16.58 7.04 6.65
CA GLU A 95 -15.82 6.33 5.63
C GLU A 95 -16.11 4.83 5.73
N THR A 96 -16.35 4.18 4.60
CA THR A 96 -16.51 2.72 4.56
C THR A 96 -15.18 2.12 4.15
N ILE A 97 -14.62 1.27 5.02
CA ILE A 97 -13.36 0.56 4.76
C ILE A 97 -13.68 -0.88 4.43
N GLU A 98 -13.22 -1.35 3.28
CA GLU A 98 -13.35 -2.75 2.87
C GLU A 98 -12.06 -3.28 2.23
N PRO A 99 -11.76 -4.59 2.35
CA PRO A 99 -10.62 -5.18 1.64
C PRO A 99 -10.84 -5.09 0.12
N TYR A 100 -9.92 -4.41 -0.59
CA TYR A 100 -10.00 -4.23 -2.04
C TYR A 100 -9.28 -5.35 -2.81
N TYR A 101 -7.97 -5.53 -2.58
CA TYR A 101 -7.16 -6.56 -3.24
C TYR A 101 -6.49 -7.48 -2.23
N MET A 102 -6.20 -8.71 -2.68
CA MET A 102 -5.40 -9.69 -1.93
C MET A 102 -4.05 -9.88 -2.62
N ALA A 103 -3.01 -10.08 -1.81
CA ALA A 103 -1.67 -10.42 -2.26
C ALA A 103 -1.22 -11.76 -1.67
N ARG A 104 -0.34 -12.45 -2.38
CA ARG A 104 0.28 -13.70 -1.94
C ARG A 104 1.72 -13.77 -2.44
N ILE A 105 2.65 -14.07 -1.55
CA ILE A 105 4.03 -14.42 -1.92
C ILE A 105 4.03 -15.79 -2.62
N VAL A 106 4.55 -15.83 -3.84
CA VAL A 106 4.61 -17.05 -4.66
C VAL A 106 5.85 -17.88 -4.32
N ASP A 107 7.02 -17.25 -4.26
CA ASP A 107 8.30 -17.85 -3.89
C ASP A 107 8.96 -16.99 -2.81
N VAL A 108 9.02 -17.52 -1.59
CA VAL A 108 9.55 -16.79 -0.43
C VAL A 108 11.03 -16.43 -0.61
N GLU A 109 11.83 -17.34 -1.15
CA GLU A 109 13.27 -17.12 -1.30
C GLU A 109 13.55 -16.00 -2.32
N GLN A 110 12.89 -16.07 -3.48
CA GLN A 110 13.04 -15.04 -4.52
C GLN A 110 12.45 -13.71 -4.09
N PHE A 111 11.31 -13.72 -3.39
CA PHE A 111 10.71 -12.48 -2.89
C PHE A 111 11.62 -11.78 -1.88
N LEU A 112 12.13 -12.51 -0.87
CA LEU A 112 12.99 -11.94 0.18
C LEU A 112 14.30 -11.36 -0.38
N LYS A 113 14.90 -11.97 -1.40
CA LYS A 113 16.12 -11.44 -2.06
C LYS A 113 15.92 -10.06 -2.69
N ASN A 114 14.69 -9.77 -3.12
CA ASN A 114 14.34 -8.52 -3.81
C ASN A 114 13.57 -7.55 -2.90
N PHE A 115 13.25 -7.95 -1.67
CA PHE A 115 12.50 -7.12 -0.76
C PHE A 115 13.38 -5.98 -0.23
N PRO A 116 12.92 -4.71 -0.28
CA PRO A 116 13.71 -3.55 0.09
C PRO A 116 13.70 -3.34 1.62
N PHE A 117 14.32 -4.26 2.36
CA PHE A 117 14.53 -4.05 3.80
C PHE A 117 15.41 -2.82 4.04
N GLU A 118 15.11 -2.04 5.08
CA GLU A 118 16.07 -1.07 5.61
C GLU A 118 17.31 -1.80 6.16
N ALA A 119 18.46 -1.12 6.21
CA ALA A 119 19.72 -1.74 6.60
C ALA A 119 19.69 -2.28 8.04
N PHE A 120 20.14 -3.51 8.24
CA PHE A 120 20.28 -4.12 9.57
C PHE A 120 21.57 -4.94 9.72
N GLN A 121 21.91 -5.26 10.97
CA GLN A 121 23.14 -6.00 11.29
C GLN A 121 22.88 -7.42 11.78
N THR A 122 21.80 -7.62 12.55
CA THR A 122 21.51 -8.89 13.20
C THR A 122 20.78 -9.83 12.25
N PRO A 123 21.37 -10.99 11.89
CA PRO A 123 20.68 -12.01 11.10
C PRO A 123 19.50 -12.61 11.85
N PHE A 124 18.49 -13.05 11.12
CA PHE A 124 17.37 -13.81 11.64
C PHE A 124 16.88 -14.81 10.59
N HIS A 125 15.92 -15.66 10.90
CA HIS A 125 15.31 -16.54 9.91
C HIS A 125 13.81 -16.64 10.10
N PHE A 126 13.09 -16.72 8.98
CA PHE A 126 11.69 -17.11 8.98
C PHE A 126 11.57 -18.64 9.03
N VAL A 127 10.58 -19.13 9.76
CA VAL A 127 10.09 -20.50 9.69
C VAL A 127 8.67 -20.42 9.13
N VAL A 128 8.53 -20.73 7.85
CA VAL A 128 7.29 -20.52 7.09
C VAL A 128 6.56 -21.83 6.92
N SER A 129 5.24 -21.78 7.09
CA SER A 129 4.31 -22.83 6.68
C SER A 129 3.44 -22.35 5.51
N ASP A 130 3.32 -23.15 4.47
CA ASP A 130 2.47 -22.90 3.31
C ASP A 130 1.68 -24.17 2.98
N PRO A 131 0.33 -24.15 3.04
CA PRO A 131 -0.48 -25.34 2.80
C PRO A 131 -0.58 -25.75 1.33
N VAL A 132 -0.08 -24.96 0.39
CA VAL A 132 -0.24 -25.18 -1.06
C VAL A 132 1.10 -25.30 -1.78
N ALA A 133 2.05 -24.42 -1.47
CA ALA A 133 3.33 -24.36 -2.15
C ALA A 133 4.45 -24.96 -1.29
N ASP A 134 4.77 -26.23 -1.53
CA ASP A 134 5.74 -26.98 -0.73
C ASP A 134 7.12 -26.30 -0.64
N TRP A 135 7.55 -25.61 -1.71
CA TRP A 135 8.83 -24.89 -1.74
C TRP A 135 8.91 -23.69 -0.79
N ASN A 136 7.76 -23.17 -0.35
CA ASN A 136 7.66 -22.11 0.65
C ASN A 136 7.70 -22.64 2.09
N ASN A 137 7.61 -23.96 2.31
CA ASN A 137 7.73 -24.52 3.65
C ASN A 137 9.18 -24.58 4.11
N GLY A 138 9.42 -24.26 5.38
CA GLY A 138 10.71 -24.44 6.03
C GLY A 138 11.40 -23.13 6.39
N ILE A 139 12.73 -23.16 6.37
CA ILE A 139 13.57 -22.10 6.94
C ILE A 139 14.10 -21.19 5.86
N PHE A 140 14.05 -19.87 6.12
CA PHE A 140 14.59 -18.82 5.27
C PHE A 140 15.43 -17.87 6.12
N GLY A 141 16.74 -18.09 6.16
CA GLY A 141 17.69 -17.19 6.80
C GLY A 141 17.84 -15.91 6.01
N VAL A 142 17.80 -14.76 6.70
CA VAL A 142 17.88 -13.43 6.11
C VAL A 142 19.05 -12.66 6.73
N GLN A 143 19.95 -12.18 5.88
CA GLN A 143 21.11 -11.37 6.22
C GLN A 143 21.20 -10.15 5.31
N TYR A 144 21.56 -9.01 5.88
CA TYR A 144 21.91 -7.82 5.11
C TYR A 144 23.43 -7.67 5.07
N ASN A 145 23.99 -7.56 3.87
CA ASN A 145 25.43 -7.45 3.67
C ASN A 145 25.72 -6.39 2.60
N HIS A 146 26.31 -5.26 3.00
CA HIS A 146 26.76 -4.18 2.11
C HIS A 146 25.72 -3.70 1.06
N GLY A 147 24.44 -3.64 1.41
CA GLY A 147 23.39 -3.19 0.48
C GLY A 147 22.61 -4.32 -0.19
N GLU A 148 22.97 -5.58 0.05
CA GLU A 148 22.30 -6.74 -0.53
C GLU A 148 21.68 -7.64 0.54
N ILE A 149 20.53 -8.22 0.21
CA ILE A 149 19.88 -9.24 1.03
C ILE A 149 20.34 -10.62 0.58
N LEU A 150 20.97 -11.34 1.50
CA LEU A 150 21.34 -12.74 1.33
C LEU A 150 20.28 -13.61 2.00
N VAL A 151 19.69 -14.50 1.20
CA VAL A 151 18.71 -15.47 1.67
C VAL A 151 19.28 -16.88 1.57
N SER A 152 19.21 -17.65 2.65
CA SER A 152 19.64 -19.04 2.71
C SER A 152 18.57 -19.95 3.31
N ARG A 153 18.74 -21.26 3.20
CA ARG A 153 17.86 -22.25 3.85
C ARG A 153 18.37 -22.69 5.23
N GLU A 154 19.26 -21.90 5.83
CA GLU A 154 19.88 -22.21 7.12
C GLU A 154 19.20 -21.44 8.27
N ALA A 155 19.16 -22.07 9.44
CA ALA A 155 18.69 -21.44 10.67
C ALA A 155 19.76 -20.48 11.21
N ILE A 156 19.69 -19.21 10.80
CA ILE A 156 20.61 -18.16 11.25
C ILE A 156 19.90 -17.20 12.20
N GLY A 157 20.56 -16.84 13.30
CA GLY A 157 19.97 -15.96 14.31
C GLY A 157 18.68 -16.52 14.91
N LYS A 158 17.76 -15.61 15.26
CA LYS A 158 16.49 -15.93 15.92
C LYS A 158 15.39 -16.30 14.93
N ALA A 159 14.48 -17.17 15.35
CA ALA A 159 13.38 -17.66 14.54
C ALA A 159 12.21 -16.68 14.56
N VAL A 160 11.57 -16.50 13.41
CA VAL A 160 10.30 -15.81 13.22
C VAL A 160 9.32 -16.80 12.60
N GLN A 161 8.40 -17.33 13.40
CA GLN A 161 7.47 -18.38 12.97
C GLN A 161 6.14 -17.77 12.54
N LEU A 162 5.66 -18.15 11.35
CA LEU A 162 4.42 -17.64 10.77
C LEU A 162 3.95 -18.49 9.58
N ASP A 163 2.72 -18.29 9.13
CA ASP A 163 2.19 -18.85 7.88
C ASP A 163 2.43 -17.92 6.68
N ILE A 164 2.30 -18.44 5.46
CA ILE A 164 2.54 -17.67 4.23
C ILE A 164 1.60 -16.46 4.11
N GLN A 165 0.38 -16.55 4.66
CA GLN A 165 -0.59 -15.46 4.68
C GLN A 165 -0.08 -14.32 5.57
N THR A 166 0.42 -14.64 6.76
CA THR A 166 1.00 -13.67 7.69
C THR A 166 2.28 -13.07 7.13
N LEU A 167 3.12 -13.86 6.45
CA LEU A 167 4.31 -13.32 5.77
C LEU A 167 3.92 -12.30 4.70
N SER A 168 2.91 -12.63 3.89
CA SER A 168 2.40 -11.74 2.84
C SER A 168 1.81 -10.46 3.45
N CYS A 169 1.02 -10.59 4.52
CA CYS A 169 0.45 -9.46 5.26
C CYS A 169 1.53 -8.55 5.86
N LEU A 170 2.59 -9.15 6.42
CA LEU A 170 3.70 -8.47 7.04
C LEU A 170 4.52 -7.67 6.01
N LEU A 171 4.95 -8.33 4.93
CA LEU A 171 5.84 -7.71 3.93
C LEU A 171 5.11 -6.75 2.99
N MET A 172 3.78 -6.87 2.84
CA MET A 172 2.96 -5.87 2.15
C MET A 172 2.53 -4.71 3.07
N ASN A 173 3.04 -4.67 4.31
CA ASN A 173 2.71 -3.69 5.35
C ASN A 173 1.20 -3.51 5.60
N TYR A 174 0.39 -4.55 5.39
CA TYR A 174 -1.04 -4.47 5.71
C TYR A 174 -1.26 -4.46 7.23
N ARG A 175 -0.40 -5.16 7.99
CA ARG A 175 -0.34 -5.08 9.45
C ARG A 175 1.12 -5.14 9.91
N ARG A 176 1.45 -4.32 10.91
CA ARG A 176 2.78 -4.21 11.51
C ARG A 176 3.16 -5.46 12.34
N PRO A 177 4.46 -5.79 12.46
CA PRO A 177 4.95 -6.92 13.24
C PRO A 177 4.34 -7.04 14.64
N ALA A 178 4.32 -5.95 15.42
CA ALA A 178 3.82 -5.93 16.79
C ALA A 178 2.32 -6.25 16.89
N TYR A 179 1.54 -5.85 15.88
CA TYR A 179 0.13 -6.25 15.80
C TYR A 179 0.02 -7.75 15.58
N LEU A 180 0.78 -8.31 14.63
CA LEU A 180 0.73 -9.72 14.26
C LEU A 180 1.23 -10.63 15.39
N GLU A 181 2.21 -10.20 16.17
CA GLU A 181 2.65 -10.91 17.37
C GLU A 181 1.57 -10.91 18.45
N ARG A 182 0.99 -9.73 18.73
CA ARG A 182 -0.06 -9.59 19.76
C ARG A 182 -1.30 -10.44 19.48
N VAL A 183 -1.61 -10.72 18.22
CA VAL A 183 -2.72 -11.60 17.81
C VAL A 183 -2.28 -13.04 17.50
N GLU A 184 -1.08 -13.41 17.95
CA GLU A 184 -0.52 -14.77 17.89
C GLU A 184 -0.35 -15.32 16.45
N ARG A 185 -0.22 -14.43 15.45
CA ARG A 185 0.04 -14.79 14.05
C ARG A 185 1.51 -14.85 13.70
N LEU A 186 2.34 -14.13 14.45
CA LEU A 186 3.79 -14.12 14.34
C LEU A 186 4.39 -14.46 15.70
N ASN A 187 5.32 -15.42 15.77
CA ASN A 187 6.00 -15.76 17.01
C ASN A 187 7.51 -15.54 16.88
N THR A 188 8.04 -14.68 17.74
CA THR A 188 9.49 -14.40 17.86
C THR A 188 9.79 -13.74 19.21
N ASP A 189 11.06 -13.48 19.52
CA ASP A 189 11.43 -12.74 20.73
C ASP A 189 11.32 -11.22 20.56
N SER A 190 11.27 -10.47 21.65
CA SER A 190 11.04 -9.02 21.62
C SER A 190 12.14 -8.25 20.88
N GLU A 191 13.38 -8.75 20.89
CA GLU A 191 14.50 -8.14 20.16
C GLU A 191 14.31 -8.28 18.65
N THR A 192 13.94 -9.48 18.19
CA THR A 192 13.67 -9.75 16.77
C THR A 192 12.39 -9.05 16.30
N LEU A 193 11.38 -8.94 17.16
CA LEU A 193 10.16 -8.18 16.86
C LEU A 193 10.47 -6.70 16.61
N ALA A 194 11.29 -6.08 17.47
CA ALA A 194 11.73 -4.70 17.31
C ALA A 194 12.59 -4.52 16.06
N LEU A 195 13.43 -5.51 15.73
CA LEU A 195 14.17 -5.53 14.47
C LEU A 195 13.21 -5.51 13.27
N LEU A 196 12.21 -6.40 13.23
CA LEU A 196 11.22 -6.45 12.14
C LEU A 196 10.47 -5.12 11.96
N GLU A 197 10.11 -4.45 13.05
CA GLU A 197 9.49 -3.11 13.00
C GLU A 197 10.40 -2.07 12.36
N SER A 198 11.72 -2.16 12.59
CA SER A 198 12.68 -1.20 12.05
C SER A 198 13.06 -1.46 10.60
N ILE A 199 13.07 -2.72 10.16
CA ILE A 199 13.60 -3.10 8.84
C ILE A 199 12.55 -3.17 7.74
N ILE A 200 11.27 -3.33 8.09
CA ILE A 200 10.18 -3.42 7.11
C ILE A 200 9.64 -2.00 6.87
N PRO A 201 9.70 -1.49 5.62
CA PRO A 201 9.21 -0.16 5.29
C PRO A 201 7.78 0.08 5.77
N ASP A 202 7.56 1.23 6.40
CA ASP A 202 6.25 1.63 6.93
C ASP A 202 5.52 2.54 5.94
N MET A 203 5.06 1.94 4.85
CA MET A 203 4.22 2.59 3.85
C MET A 203 3.03 1.68 3.53
N GLU A 204 1.83 2.22 3.56
CA GLU A 204 0.64 1.45 3.19
C GLU A 204 0.62 1.13 1.69
N ALA A 205 0.12 -0.05 1.35
CA ALA A 205 -0.07 -0.42 -0.04
C ALA A 205 -1.16 0.44 -0.69
N TYR A 206 -0.87 0.97 -1.87
CA TYR A 206 -1.84 1.63 -2.75
C TYR A 206 -2.04 0.77 -4.00
N PHE A 207 -3.31 0.52 -4.36
CA PHE A 207 -3.64 -0.28 -5.53
C PHE A 207 -5.03 0.07 -6.08
N SER A 208 -5.10 0.66 -7.27
CA SER A 208 -6.36 1.12 -7.88
C SER A 208 -6.72 0.48 -9.22
N ASP A 209 -5.95 -0.50 -9.67
CA ASP A 209 -6.30 -1.29 -10.86
C ASP A 209 -7.38 -2.34 -10.53
N TYR A 210 -7.98 -2.92 -11.56
CA TYR A 210 -8.90 -4.06 -11.45
C TYR A 210 -8.66 -5.05 -12.61
N PHE A 211 -8.62 -6.35 -12.31
CA PHE A 211 -8.42 -7.47 -13.25
C PHE A 211 -8.92 -8.81 -12.70
#